data_AF-A0A947IFS9-F1
#
_entry.id   AF-A0A947IFS9-F1
#
_cell.length_a   1.000
_cell.length_b   1.000
_cell.length_c   1.000
_cell.angle_alpha   90.00
_cell.angle_beta   90.00
_cell.angle_gamma   90.00
#
_symmetry.space_group_name_H-M   'P 1'
#
loop_
_entity.id
_entity.type
_entity.pdbx_description
1 polymer ?
#
loop_
_entity_poly.entity_id
_entity_poly.type
_entity_poly.pdbx_seq_one_letter_code
_entity_poly.pdbx_strand_id
1 'polypeptide(L)'
;MPIQTESTPEPSKDKPKTCPECQGRGWVDNRCITPDHAHRCAYCDGKGFDAGGKECYACKGTGLIEVRQVDKNPCPVCGGAGIWPVPQTMTAAEYAYHPSRR
;
A
#
# COMPACT_ATOMS: atom_id res chain seq x y z
N MET A 1 10.29 -13.84 33.24
CA MET A 1 9.58 -14.35 32.05
C MET A 1 10.53 -14.25 30.88
N PRO A 2 11.00 -15.36 30.28
CA PRO A 2 11.96 -15.29 29.18
C PRO A 2 11.24 -14.85 27.90
N ILE A 3 11.82 -13.83 27.28
CA ILE A 3 11.51 -13.24 25.98
C ILE A 3 11.65 -14.34 24.92
N GLN A 4 10.56 -14.71 24.24
CA GLN A 4 10.60 -15.64 23.12
C GLN A 4 11.31 -14.92 21.97
N THR A 5 12.55 -15.32 21.70
CA THR A 5 13.31 -14.90 20.53
C THR A 5 12.59 -15.48 19.30
N GLU A 6 11.85 -14.61 18.60
CA GLU A 6 11.33 -14.88 17.27
C GLU A 6 12.46 -15.44 16.41
N SER A 7 12.31 -16.70 16.05
CA SER A 7 13.32 -17.45 15.29
C SER A 7 13.25 -16.94 13.86
N THR A 8 14.20 -16.09 13.48
CA THR A 8 14.46 -15.72 12.10
C THR A 8 14.59 -17.02 11.29
N PRO A 9 13.72 -17.28 10.29
CA PRO A 9 13.83 -18.48 9.50
C PRO A 9 15.18 -18.45 8.76
N GLU A 10 15.97 -19.51 8.97
CA GLU A 10 17.21 -19.73 8.23
C GLU A 10 16.93 -19.69 6.72
N PRO A 11 17.79 -19.07 5.89
CA PRO A 11 17.60 -19.03 4.45
C PRO A 11 17.68 -20.47 3.90
N SER A 12 16.52 -21.07 3.68
CA SER A 12 16.38 -22.36 3.02
C SER A 12 17.05 -22.30 1.65
N LYS A 13 17.78 -23.38 1.31
CA LYS A 13 18.55 -23.60 0.06
C LYS A 13 17.67 -23.65 -1.22
N ASP A 14 16.44 -23.17 -1.14
CA ASP A 14 15.52 -23.07 -2.25
C ASP A 14 15.84 -21.81 -3.05
N LYS A 15 15.97 -21.97 -4.37
CA LYS A 15 16.17 -20.84 -5.28
C LYS A 15 15.07 -19.78 -5.02
N PRO A 16 15.41 -18.49 -4.95
CA PRO A 16 14.41 -17.45 -4.76
C PRO A 16 13.37 -17.54 -5.88
N LYS A 17 12.12 -17.73 -5.51
CA LYS A 17 10.98 -17.75 -6.44
C LYS A 17 10.20 -16.45 -6.31
N THR A 18 9.38 -16.16 -7.31
CA THR A 18 8.43 -15.05 -7.25
C THR A 18 7.60 -15.16 -5.97
N CYS A 19 7.55 -14.08 -5.20
CA CYS A 19 6.78 -14.06 -3.95
C CYS A 19 5.30 -14.31 -4.28
N PRO A 20 4.66 -15.35 -3.70
CA PRO A 20 3.29 -15.72 -4.04
C PRO A 20 2.26 -14.67 -3.62
N GLU A 21 2.58 -13.85 -2.61
CA GLU A 21 1.65 -12.87 -2.05
C GLU A 21 1.57 -11.58 -2.86
N CYS A 22 2.71 -11.05 -3.30
CA CYS A 22 2.75 -9.86 -4.17
C CYS A 22 2.89 -10.20 -5.65
N GLN A 23 3.05 -11.48 -5.99
CA GLN A 23 3.27 -11.99 -7.35
C GLN A 23 4.42 -11.29 -8.08
N GLY A 24 5.51 -10.99 -7.38
CA GLY A 24 6.67 -10.31 -7.97
C GLY A 24 6.65 -8.79 -7.89
N ARG A 25 5.51 -8.18 -7.55
CA ARG A 25 5.39 -6.72 -7.47
C ARG A 25 6.23 -6.13 -6.34
N GLY A 26 6.36 -6.84 -5.22
CA GLY A 26 7.03 -6.32 -4.02
C GLY A 26 6.13 -5.47 -3.13
N TRP A 27 4.95 -5.05 -3.60
CA TRP A 27 3.93 -4.41 -2.78
C TRP A 27 2.62 -5.20 -2.78
N VAL A 28 1.82 -4.96 -1.76
CA VAL A 28 0.40 -5.30 -1.74
C VAL A 28 -0.39 -4.01 -1.78
N ASP A 29 -1.51 -4.03 -2.49
CA ASP A 29 -2.44 -2.91 -2.48
C ASP A 29 -3.11 -2.91 -1.09
N ASN A 30 -2.74 -1.94 -0.25
CA ASN A 30 -3.47 -1.73 0.99
C ASN A 30 -4.92 -1.42 0.58
N ARG A 31 -5.92 -1.94 1.31
CA ARG A 31 -7.33 -1.84 0.92
C ARG A 31 -7.82 -0.39 0.92
N CYS A 32 -7.47 0.34 -0.12
CA CYS A 32 -7.99 1.65 -0.47
C CYS A 32 -8.69 1.44 -1.81
N ILE A 33 -9.91 0.96 -1.63
CA ILE A 33 -11.13 1.17 -2.38
C ILE A 33 -10.91 1.65 -3.82
N THR A 34 -11.35 0.79 -4.74
CA THR A 34 -11.24 0.88 -6.21
C THR A 34 -11.21 2.32 -6.73
N PRO A 35 -10.49 2.61 -7.84
CA PRO A 35 -10.36 3.96 -8.40
C PRO A 35 -11.69 4.68 -8.72
N ASP A 36 -12.81 3.96 -8.72
CA ASP A 36 -14.18 4.48 -8.90
C ASP A 36 -14.95 4.71 -7.59
N HIS A 37 -14.35 4.45 -6.43
CA HIS A 37 -15.04 4.55 -5.15
C HIS A 37 -14.96 5.99 -4.62
N ALA A 38 -15.92 6.77 -5.08
CA ALA A 38 -16.15 8.12 -4.60
C ALA A 38 -16.91 8.04 -3.26
N HIS A 39 -16.30 8.54 -2.18
CA HIS A 39 -16.99 8.63 -0.89
C HIS A 39 -17.72 9.95 -0.76
N ARG A 40 -18.81 9.94 0.03
CA ARG A 40 -19.48 11.17 0.46
C ARG A 40 -18.45 12.09 1.11
N CYS A 41 -18.30 13.30 0.57
CA CYS A 41 -17.39 14.29 1.11
C CYS A 41 -17.80 14.65 2.55
N ALA A 42 -16.95 14.35 3.54
CA ALA A 42 -17.23 14.64 4.94
C ALA A 42 -17.27 16.15 5.26
N TYR A 43 -16.64 16.99 4.43
CA TYR A 43 -16.60 18.44 4.65
C TYR A 43 -17.89 19.16 4.25
N CYS A 44 -18.65 18.61 3.31
CA CYS A 44 -19.93 19.17 2.88
C CYS A 44 -21.09 18.19 3.05
N ASP A 45 -20.86 17.06 3.74
CA ASP A 45 -21.81 15.96 3.86
C ASP A 45 -22.45 15.59 2.51
N GLY A 46 -21.65 15.49 1.45
CA GLY A 46 -22.17 15.11 0.13
C GLY A 46 -22.90 16.21 -0.65
N LYS A 47 -23.02 17.43 -0.11
CA LYS A 47 -23.82 18.49 -0.74
C LYS A 47 -23.10 19.19 -1.89
N GLY A 48 -21.77 19.15 -1.91
CA GLY A 48 -20.96 19.87 -2.90
C GLY A 48 -20.71 21.35 -2.55
N PHE A 49 -21.43 21.90 -1.57
CA PHE A 49 -21.34 23.32 -1.17
C PHE A 49 -21.24 23.46 0.35
N ASP A 50 -20.67 24.57 0.82
CA ASP A 50 -20.64 24.95 2.23
C ASP A 50 -21.97 25.59 2.70
N ALA A 51 -22.07 25.90 3.98
CA ALA A 51 -23.27 26.52 4.57
C ALA A 51 -23.59 27.90 3.99
N GLY A 52 -22.62 28.58 3.37
CA GLY A 52 -22.78 29.85 2.68
C GLY A 52 -23.12 29.70 1.19
N GLY A 53 -23.34 28.48 0.71
CA GLY A 53 -23.64 28.20 -0.69
C GLY A 53 -22.43 28.31 -1.63
N LYS A 54 -21.21 28.44 -1.09
CA LYS A 54 -20.00 28.41 -1.92
C LYS A 54 -19.57 26.98 -2.18
N GLU A 55 -18.89 26.76 -3.29
CA GLU A 55 -18.37 25.44 -3.66
C GLU A 55 -17.47 24.87 -2.55
N CYS A 56 -17.71 23.60 -2.20
CA CYS A 56 -16.91 22.92 -1.20
C CYS A 56 -15.48 22.71 -1.71
N TYR A 57 -14.51 23.29 -1.00
CA TYR A 57 -13.10 23.29 -1.41
C TYR A 57 -12.49 21.89 -1.57
N ALA A 58 -12.98 20.91 -0.81
CA ALA A 58 -12.43 19.56 -0.72
C ALA A 58 -12.89 18.66 -1.88
N CYS A 59 -14.16 18.74 -2.25
CA CYS A 59 -14.73 17.95 -3.35
C CYS A 59 -14.94 18.74 -4.64
N LYS A 60 -14.67 20.04 -4.67
CA LYS A 60 -14.85 20.91 -5.86
C LYS A 60 -16.26 20.82 -6.45
N GLY A 61 -17.28 20.94 -5.60
CA GLY A 61 -18.68 20.96 -6.06
C GLY A 61 -19.33 19.59 -6.29
N THR A 62 -18.55 18.50 -6.33
CA THR A 62 -19.10 17.18 -6.68
C THR A 62 -19.89 16.51 -5.55
N GLY A 63 -19.68 16.93 -4.30
CA GLY A 63 -20.17 16.22 -3.11
C GLY A 63 -19.42 14.92 -2.81
N LEU A 64 -18.46 14.54 -3.65
CA LEU A 64 -17.76 13.27 -3.53
C LEU A 64 -16.25 13.51 -3.49
N ILE A 65 -15.56 12.83 -2.57
CA ILE A 65 -14.11 12.79 -2.56
C ILE A 65 -13.69 11.45 -3.17
N GLU A 66 -13.04 11.51 -4.33
CA GLU A 66 -12.32 10.36 -4.88
C GLU A 66 -11.18 10.01 -3.90
N VAL A 67 -11.25 8.85 -3.24
CA VAL A 67 -10.12 8.37 -2.44
C VAL A 67 -9.13 7.72 -3.41
N ARG A 68 -8.45 8.55 -4.20
CA ARG A 68 -7.39 8.13 -5.12
C ARG A 68 -6.07 8.02 -4.39
N GLN A 69 -5.97 7.10 -3.45
CA GLN A 69 -4.67 6.60 -3.05
C GLN A 69 -4.74 5.08 -2.98
N VAL A 70 -4.32 4.44 -4.07
CA VAL A 70 -3.80 3.07 -3.97
C VAL A 70 -2.57 3.18 -3.10
N ASP A 71 -2.78 3.05 -1.80
CA ASP A 71 -1.72 3.02 -0.81
C ASP A 71 -0.98 1.70 -1.03
N LYS A 72 0.12 1.77 -1.78
CA LYS A 72 0.97 0.60 -2.02
C LYS A 72 1.78 0.42 -0.75
N ASN A 73 1.58 -0.70 -0.07
CA ASN A 73 2.42 -1.07 1.07
C ASN A 73 3.43 -2.12 0.66
N PRO A 74 4.68 -2.06 1.17
CA PRO A 74 5.64 -3.13 0.94
C PRO A 74 5.01 -4.46 1.38
N CYS A 75 5.16 -5.49 0.55
CA CYS A 75 4.59 -6.79 0.80
C CYS A 75 5.14 -7.34 2.13
N PRO A 76 4.29 -7.75 3.09
CA PRO A 76 4.74 -8.14 4.42
C PRO A 76 5.60 -9.42 4.40
N VAL A 77 5.41 -10.28 3.39
CA VAL A 77 6.20 -11.51 3.22
C VAL A 77 7.59 -11.22 2.67
N CYS A 78 7.71 -10.47 1.57
CA CYS A 78 9.01 -10.24 0.92
C CYS A 78 9.65 -8.88 1.23
N GLY A 79 9.02 -8.05 2.06
CA GLY A 79 9.53 -6.74 2.48
C GLY A 79 9.75 -5.72 1.36
N GLY A 80 9.17 -5.92 0.17
CA GLY A 80 9.49 -5.11 -1.01
C GLY A 80 10.27 -5.83 -2.10
N ALA A 81 10.90 -6.98 -1.80
CA ALA A 81 11.83 -7.63 -2.72
C ALA A 81 11.15 -8.21 -3.99
N GLY A 82 9.88 -8.63 -3.89
CA GLY A 82 9.17 -9.31 -4.99
C GLY A 82 9.49 -10.80 -5.12
N ILE A 83 10.51 -11.30 -4.42
CA ILE A 83 10.91 -12.71 -4.38
C ILE A 83 10.94 -13.24 -2.94
N TRP A 84 10.71 -14.54 -2.78
CA TRP A 84 10.77 -15.23 -1.49
C TRP A 84 11.42 -16.61 -1.64
N PRO A 85 12.33 -17.02 -0.72
CA PRO A 85 12.93 -16.21 0.35
C PRO A 85 13.81 -15.08 -0.21
N VAL A 86 13.95 -13.98 0.55
CA VAL A 86 14.80 -12.84 0.14
C VAL A 86 16.28 -13.24 0.29
N PRO A 87 17.10 -13.20 -0.78
CA PRO A 87 18.52 -13.51 -0.69
C PRO A 87 19.25 -12.49 0.19
N GLN A 88 20.15 -12.94 1.07
CA GLN A 88 20.94 -12.04 1.92
C GLN A 88 21.88 -11.10 1.14
N THR A 89 22.21 -11.46 -0.10
CA THR A 89 23.02 -10.63 -1.00
C THR A 89 22.22 -9.51 -1.66
N MET A 90 20.88 -9.55 -1.58
CA MET A 90 20.00 -8.58 -2.23
C MET A 90 19.99 -7.29 -1.41
N THR A 91 20.35 -6.19 -2.06
CA THR A 91 20.35 -4.86 -1.46
C THR A 91 18.98 -4.22 -1.62
N ALA A 92 18.67 -3.24 -0.76
CA ALA A 92 17.43 -2.47 -0.86
C ALA A 92 17.22 -1.94 -2.29
N ALA A 93 18.28 -1.46 -2.96
CA ALA A 93 18.25 -0.95 -4.34
C ALA A 93 17.69 -1.94 -5.38
N GLU A 94 17.81 -3.24 -5.14
CA GLU A 94 17.34 -4.30 -6.03
C GLU A 94 15.88 -4.70 -5.78
N TYR A 95 15.23 -4.14 -4.75
CA TYR A 95 13.85 -4.47 -4.40
C TYR A 95 12.89 -4.08 -5.53
N ALA A 96 11.89 -4.93 -5.78
CA ALA A 96 10.85 -4.66 -6.77
C ALA A 96 9.98 -3.44 -6.40
N TYR A 97 9.81 -3.17 -5.10
CA TYR A 97 9.07 -2.03 -4.60
C TYR A 97 9.95 -1.06 -3.80
N HIS A 98 9.93 0.21 -4.23
CA HIS A 98 10.63 1.33 -3.58
C HIS A 98 9.67 2.47 -3.29
N PRO A 99 9.20 2.67 -2.05
CA PRO A 99 8.25 3.73 -1.74
C PRO A 99 8.83 5.14 -2.00
N SER A 100 10.15 5.30 -1.96
CA SER A 100 10.85 6.58 -2.17
C SER A 100 11.17 6.89 -3.64
N ARG A 101 10.97 5.95 -4.57
CA ARG A 101 11.13 6.18 -6.02
C ARG A 101 9.74 6.28 -6.64
N ARG A 102 9.10 7.45 -6.52
CA ARG A 102 7.85 7.80 -7.20
C ARG A 102 8.13 8.47 -8.54
#